data_AF-R7WAS2-F1
#
_entry.id   AF-R7WAS2-F1
#
_cell.length_a   1.000
_cell.length_b   1.000
_cell.length_c   1.000
_cell.angle_alpha   90.00
_cell.angle_beta   90.00
_cell.angle_gamma   90.00
#
_symmetry.space_group_name_H-M   'P 1'
#
loop_
_entity.id
_entity.type
_entity.pdbx_description
1 polymer ?
#
loop_
_entity_poly.entity_id
_entity_poly.type
_entity_poly.pdbx_seq_one_letter_code
_entity_poly.pdbx_strand_id
1 'polypeptide(L)'
;MAAAHVFSVQPLHHSASPVARNGGRSGGNRAFFRPSTVICPGREPASHELSDDFDFQESVKNVQALLHHHPSRRGLLTTVDHLKRLCIDHYFQDKIDTIIDSCADLIHSDDLLDATLSLRLMREAGYYVSADDVLQKFRNDNGEFNLGLSKDIRGLLSLQDISHLNMGESSLYKANEFSSKHLRFAIKYLEPNLAIYVRRSLDHPYHVSLMQYKARHHLSYLQSMPTRNMAIENLAFAEFTIKKLQHQREMQEVKRWWMDLGLAQEIPAARDQVLKWYMWPMTVLEGFSFSRYRIEITKIISMVYIVDDIFDLVATQEELSLFTEAIKTWDLAAIDSLPSYMISCYKALYTITSDIADMVRKEHGVSPINHLKKAWATLFDGFMTEGKWLSTNQVPTSEDYLRNGVVTSGAPLVFMHLFFMLGHELPEGNNDDIHRVISCPAKIMRLWDDMGSAKDESQNGLDGSYKELYQRENPHGDAEKHMLEMIGSEWEGLNRECFSGTTSTLSHSFITASLNFARMVRVMYGYDDEQKLPVL
;
A
#
# COMPACT_ATOMS: atom_id res chain seq x y z
N MET A 1 33.83 20.75 -53.90
CA MET A 1 35.07 21.39 -53.40
C MET A 1 35.02 22.85 -53.84
N ALA A 2 35.44 23.80 -52.98
CA ALA A 2 34.84 25.14 -52.86
C ALA A 2 33.35 25.05 -52.37
N ALA A 3 32.71 26.03 -51.72
CA ALA A 3 33.07 27.33 -51.09
C ALA A 3 31.86 27.79 -50.21
N ALA A 4 31.89 28.78 -49.30
CA ALA A 4 32.92 29.50 -48.52
C ALA A 4 32.20 30.41 -47.46
N HIS A 5 32.96 31.24 -46.71
CA HIS A 5 32.50 32.26 -45.72
C HIS A 5 31.96 31.71 -44.36
N VAL A 6 32.34 32.19 -43.15
CA VAL A 6 32.47 33.55 -42.52
C VAL A 6 31.08 34.07 -42.10
N PHE A 7 30.71 34.25 -40.81
CA PHE A 7 31.29 35.01 -39.66
C PHE A 7 30.67 34.50 -38.29
N SER A 8 30.97 34.91 -37.03
CA SER A 8 31.98 35.79 -36.36
C SER A 8 32.10 35.57 -34.82
N VAL A 9 33.30 35.80 -34.23
CA VAL A 9 33.65 36.60 -33.01
C VAL A 9 32.75 36.54 -31.73
N GLN A 10 33.14 35.79 -30.67
CA GLN A 10 33.86 36.20 -29.40
C GLN A 10 32.97 36.77 -28.25
N PRO A 11 33.45 36.92 -26.98
CA PRO A 11 34.75 36.57 -26.33
C PRO A 11 34.61 35.43 -25.27
N LEU A 12 35.64 34.76 -24.71
CA LEU A 12 36.84 35.16 -23.93
C LEU A 12 36.50 35.91 -22.61
N HIS A 13 37.16 35.69 -21.46
CA HIS A 13 38.43 35.01 -21.15
C HIS A 13 38.44 34.34 -19.76
N HIS A 14 39.28 33.31 -19.54
CA HIS A 14 39.60 32.80 -18.19
C HIS A 14 40.50 33.77 -17.39
N SER A 15 40.43 33.68 -16.06
CA SER A 15 41.54 33.99 -15.13
C SER A 15 41.62 32.89 -14.06
N ALA A 16 42.79 32.67 -13.43
CA ALA A 16 43.02 31.53 -12.55
C ALA A 16 44.10 31.76 -11.47
N SER A 17 43.88 31.15 -10.29
CA SER A 17 44.88 30.86 -9.24
C SER A 17 45.47 32.09 -8.47
N PRO A 18 46.14 31.90 -7.29
CA PRO A 18 46.53 30.64 -6.65
C PRO A 18 46.15 30.45 -5.16
N VAL A 19 46.06 29.16 -4.78
CA VAL A 19 46.53 28.49 -3.53
C VAL A 19 46.67 29.29 -2.22
N ALA A 20 45.99 28.81 -1.19
CA ALA A 20 46.46 28.81 0.21
C ALA A 20 46.11 27.48 0.90
N ARG A 21 46.98 26.97 1.79
CA ARG A 21 46.76 25.72 2.57
C ARG A 21 46.37 26.04 4.02
N ASN A 22 45.29 25.42 4.50
CA ASN A 22 45.03 24.94 5.87
C ASN A 22 43.58 24.37 5.92
N GLY A 23 43.20 23.45 6.80
CA GLY A 23 43.99 22.81 7.85
C GLY A 23 43.14 22.02 8.86
N GLY A 24 42.35 21.04 8.40
CA GLY A 24 41.78 19.96 9.24
C GLY A 24 40.48 20.23 10.00
N ARG A 25 39.38 19.62 9.52
CA ARG A 25 38.45 18.75 10.30
C ARG A 25 37.32 18.25 9.40
N SER A 26 37.09 16.94 9.40
CA SER A 26 36.03 16.28 8.60
C SER A 26 34.67 16.38 9.30
N GLY A 27 34.03 17.55 9.21
CA GLY A 27 32.61 17.72 9.56
C GLY A 27 31.73 17.25 8.41
N GLY A 28 31.22 16.02 8.50
CA GLY A 28 30.35 15.42 7.48
C GLY A 28 28.93 15.99 7.51
N ASN A 29 28.74 17.21 7.00
CA ASN A 29 27.40 17.79 6.81
C ASN A 29 26.60 16.99 5.77
N ARG A 30 25.89 15.95 6.21
CA ARG A 30 24.76 15.40 5.45
C ARG A 30 23.69 16.48 5.38
N ALA A 31 23.51 17.05 4.19
CA ALA A 31 22.30 17.78 3.86
C ALA A 31 21.15 16.76 3.81
N PHE A 32 20.47 16.55 4.94
CA PHE A 32 19.22 15.83 4.96
C PHE A 32 18.25 16.58 4.04
N PHE A 33 17.77 15.91 2.99
CA PHE A 33 16.54 16.32 2.33
C PHE A 33 15.43 16.19 3.36
N ARG A 34 15.07 17.31 4.00
CA ARG A 34 13.83 17.39 4.75
C ARG A 34 12.69 17.09 3.78
N PRO A 35 11.70 16.26 4.15
CA PRO A 35 10.40 16.37 3.53
C PRO A 35 9.96 17.83 3.62
N SER A 36 9.61 18.45 2.50
CA SER A 36 8.91 19.73 2.57
C SER A 36 7.62 19.49 3.36
N THR A 37 7.40 20.27 4.41
CA THR A 37 6.08 20.40 5.01
C THR A 37 5.17 21.04 3.97
N VAL A 38 4.51 20.21 3.17
CA VAL A 38 3.52 20.64 2.18
C VAL A 38 2.29 21.11 2.94
N ILE A 39 2.35 22.36 3.39
CA ILE A 39 1.20 23.13 3.87
C ILE A 39 0.35 23.44 2.62
N CYS A 40 -0.42 22.45 2.16
CA CYS A 40 -1.38 22.64 1.07
C CYS A 40 -2.51 23.57 1.54
N PRO A 41 -2.67 24.78 0.95
CA PRO A 41 -3.74 25.70 1.31
C PRO A 41 -5.04 25.25 0.61
N GLY A 42 -5.79 24.33 1.23
CA GLY A 42 -6.88 23.62 0.59
C GLY A 42 -8.07 23.28 1.48
N ARG A 43 -8.96 24.27 1.69
CA ARG A 43 -10.31 24.15 2.26
C ARG A 43 -10.38 23.81 3.76
N GLU A 44 -10.78 24.80 4.55
CA GLU A 44 -11.22 24.62 5.94
C GLU A 44 -12.38 23.60 6.03
N PRO A 45 -12.53 22.85 7.14
CA PRO A 45 -13.73 22.07 7.40
C PRO A 45 -14.97 22.97 7.40
N ALA A 46 -16.07 22.53 6.78
CA ALA A 46 -17.33 23.27 6.80
C ALA A 46 -17.79 23.49 8.26
N SER A 47 -17.82 24.76 8.69
CA SER A 47 -17.70 25.17 10.10
C SER A 47 -18.99 25.10 10.92
N HIS A 48 -19.86 24.11 10.65
CA HIS A 48 -21.20 24.01 11.25
C HIS A 48 -21.54 22.58 11.72
N GLU A 49 -20.70 22.02 12.59
CA GLU A 49 -21.09 20.89 13.48
C GLU A 49 -20.19 20.72 14.72
N LEU A 50 -19.03 21.40 14.79
CA LEU A 50 -18.02 21.17 15.81
C LEU A 50 -18.29 21.92 17.13
N SER A 51 -18.98 21.24 18.06
CA SER A 51 -18.66 21.40 19.49
C SER A 51 -17.35 20.67 19.86
N ASP A 52 -16.92 19.72 19.01
CA ASP A 52 -15.88 18.74 19.33
C ASP A 52 -14.43 19.21 19.07
N ASP A 53 -14.22 20.34 18.38
CA ASP A 53 -12.87 20.82 18.02
C ASP A 53 -12.04 21.17 19.26
N PHE A 54 -12.68 21.68 20.32
CA PHE A 54 -12.00 21.95 21.59
C PHE A 54 -11.51 20.66 22.26
N ASP A 55 -12.40 19.68 22.44
CA ASP A 55 -12.10 18.39 23.07
C ASP A 55 -11.09 17.57 22.26
N PHE A 56 -11.13 17.66 20.93
CA PHE A 56 -10.14 17.09 20.03
C PHE A 56 -8.76 17.75 20.21
N GLN A 57 -8.67 19.08 20.16
CA GLN A 57 -7.41 19.80 20.37
C GLN A 57 -6.85 19.62 21.77
N GLU A 58 -7.70 19.50 22.80
CA GLU A 58 -7.27 19.16 24.15
C GLU A 58 -6.73 17.72 24.22
N SER A 59 -7.39 16.76 23.57
CA SER A 59 -6.90 15.37 23.48
C SER A 59 -5.53 15.28 22.80
N VAL A 60 -5.30 16.03 21.70
CA VAL A 60 -3.98 16.14 21.06
C VAL A 60 -2.93 16.72 22.02
N LYS A 61 -3.23 17.82 22.72
CA LYS A 61 -2.31 18.44 23.70
C LYS A 61 -1.99 17.49 24.86
N ASN A 62 -2.96 16.72 25.34
CA ASN A 62 -2.78 15.76 26.44
C ASN A 62 -1.88 14.58 26.04
N VAL A 63 -2.03 14.05 24.81
CA VAL A 63 -1.09 13.05 24.27
C VAL A 63 0.31 13.66 24.03
N GLN A 64 0.38 14.90 23.53
CA GLN A 64 1.65 15.60 23.34
C GLN A 64 2.40 15.80 24.67
N ALA A 65 1.71 16.16 25.75
CA ALA A 65 2.28 16.27 27.10
C ALA A 65 2.81 14.92 27.61
N LEU A 66 2.09 13.83 27.36
CA LEU A 66 2.53 12.47 27.70
C LEU A 66 3.82 12.08 26.96
N LEU A 67 3.95 12.43 25.68
CA LEU A 67 5.19 12.27 24.90
C LEU A 67 6.36 13.17 25.37
N HIS A 68 6.12 14.15 26.25
CA HIS A 68 7.16 14.99 26.86
C HIS A 68 7.57 14.56 28.26
N HIS A 69 6.64 13.99 29.04
CA HIS A 69 6.85 13.69 30.46
C HIS A 69 6.93 12.19 30.79
N HIS A 70 6.94 11.31 29.78
CA HIS A 70 7.04 9.88 30.02
C HIS A 70 8.39 9.50 30.69
N PRO A 71 8.40 8.82 31.87
CA PRO A 71 9.60 8.68 32.70
C PRO A 71 10.62 7.62 32.23
N SER A 72 10.32 6.86 31.18
CA SER A 72 11.24 5.82 30.65
C SER A 72 11.23 5.70 29.13
N ARG A 73 12.37 5.35 28.53
CA ARG A 73 12.55 5.17 27.07
C ARG A 73 11.73 4.01 26.50
N ARG A 74 11.67 2.87 27.20
CA ARG A 74 10.76 1.75 26.87
C ARG A 74 9.31 2.21 26.72
N GLY A 75 8.82 3.03 27.65
CA GLY A 75 7.45 3.51 27.61
C GLY A 75 7.20 4.64 26.61
N LEU A 76 8.23 5.41 26.23
CA LEU A 76 8.16 6.28 25.05
C LEU A 76 7.94 5.45 23.78
N LEU A 77 8.78 4.43 23.50
CA LEU A 77 8.57 3.54 22.35
C LEU A 77 7.23 2.79 22.42
N THR A 78 6.82 2.32 23.61
CA THR A 78 5.51 1.69 23.81
C THR A 78 4.37 2.67 23.51
N THR A 79 4.51 3.95 23.85
CA THR A 79 3.53 4.99 23.52
C THR A 79 3.46 5.23 22.01
N VAL A 80 4.61 5.38 21.34
CA VAL A 80 4.68 5.51 19.87
C VAL A 80 4.00 4.32 19.18
N ASP A 81 4.26 3.10 19.67
CA ASP A 81 3.64 1.87 19.17
C ASP A 81 2.11 1.88 19.33
N HIS A 82 1.58 2.36 20.46
CA HIS A 82 0.14 2.52 20.66
C HIS A 82 -0.46 3.57 19.72
N LEU A 83 0.21 4.72 19.51
CA LEU A 83 -0.26 5.76 18.58
C LEU A 83 -0.31 5.24 17.14
N LYS A 84 0.74 4.51 16.71
CA LYS A 84 0.78 3.84 15.39
C LYS A 84 -0.35 2.83 15.24
N ARG A 85 -0.47 1.86 16.16
CA ARG A 85 -1.52 0.81 16.11
C ARG A 85 -2.96 1.36 16.21
N LEU A 86 -3.14 2.62 16.56
CA LEU A 86 -4.43 3.33 16.60
C LEU A 86 -4.63 4.29 15.40
N CYS A 87 -3.66 4.40 14.48
CA CYS A 87 -3.69 5.32 13.33
C CYS A 87 -3.88 6.80 13.72
N ILE A 88 -3.19 7.25 14.79
CA ILE A 88 -3.18 8.63 15.33
C ILE A 88 -1.76 9.20 15.51
N ASP A 89 -0.74 8.53 14.98
CA ASP A 89 0.67 8.93 15.05
C ASP A 89 0.99 10.15 14.16
N HIS A 90 0.22 10.39 13.10
CA HIS A 90 0.39 11.53 12.18
C HIS A 90 0.26 12.90 12.85
N TYR A 91 -0.40 13.00 14.01
CA TYR A 91 -0.46 14.22 14.82
C TYR A 91 0.85 14.56 15.53
N PHE A 92 1.83 13.64 15.55
CA PHE A 92 3.02 13.72 16.40
C PHE A 92 4.33 13.41 15.66
N GLN A 93 4.36 13.39 14.31
CA GLN A 93 5.49 12.89 13.52
C GLN A 93 6.86 13.44 13.97
N ASP A 94 7.06 14.77 13.97
CA ASP A 94 8.31 15.41 14.43
C ASP A 94 8.79 14.91 15.82
N LYS A 95 7.83 14.64 16.71
CA LYS A 95 8.07 14.16 18.07
C LYS A 95 8.35 12.66 18.12
N ILE A 96 7.71 11.88 17.25
CA ILE A 96 7.95 10.45 17.07
C ILE A 96 9.35 10.21 16.51
N ASP A 97 9.76 10.95 15.48
CA ASP A 97 11.11 10.87 14.90
C ASP A 97 12.16 11.18 15.97
N THR A 98 11.98 12.29 16.69
CA THR A 98 12.82 12.67 17.85
C THR A 98 12.87 11.57 18.93
N ILE A 99 11.76 10.88 19.17
CA ILE A 99 11.71 9.77 20.14
C ILE A 99 12.49 8.56 19.63
N ILE A 100 12.31 8.16 18.37
CA ILE A 100 12.99 7.01 17.76
C ILE A 100 14.50 7.24 17.78
N ASP A 101 14.98 8.41 17.38
CA ASP A 101 16.39 8.83 17.49
C ASP A 101 16.91 8.72 18.93
N SER A 102 16.17 9.29 19.88
CA SER A 102 16.53 9.24 21.32
C SER A 102 16.45 7.85 21.94
N CYS A 103 15.82 6.89 21.27
CA CYS A 103 15.60 5.52 21.73
C CYS A 103 16.49 4.48 21.01
N ALA A 104 17.23 4.88 19.96
CA ALA A 104 17.90 3.96 19.03
C ALA A 104 18.80 2.89 19.69
N ASP A 105 19.57 3.20 20.73
CA ASP A 105 20.43 2.22 21.40
C ASP A 105 19.66 1.11 22.15
N LEU A 106 18.32 1.18 22.25
CA LEU A 106 17.51 0.05 22.74
C LEU A 106 17.59 -1.19 21.83
N ILE A 107 18.03 -1.08 20.57
CA ILE A 107 18.41 -2.25 19.74
C ILE A 107 19.52 -3.09 20.40
N HIS A 108 20.37 -2.47 21.24
CA HIS A 108 21.42 -3.15 21.97
C HIS A 108 20.95 -3.77 23.30
N SER A 109 19.71 -3.50 23.75
CA SER A 109 19.14 -4.07 24.99
C SER A 109 19.10 -5.60 25.01
N ASP A 110 19.32 -6.19 26.18
CA ASP A 110 19.17 -7.63 26.45
C ASP A 110 17.69 -8.03 26.71
N ASP A 111 16.78 -7.06 26.73
CA ASP A 111 15.33 -7.29 26.79
C ASP A 111 14.75 -7.45 25.37
N LEU A 112 14.03 -8.56 25.15
CA LEU A 112 13.50 -8.92 23.84
C LEU A 112 12.49 -7.90 23.30
N LEU A 113 11.64 -7.33 24.17
CA LEU A 113 10.67 -6.31 23.78
C LEU A 113 11.40 -5.02 23.37
N ASP A 114 12.32 -4.52 24.19
CA ASP A 114 13.07 -3.28 23.86
C ASP A 114 13.81 -3.40 22.52
N ALA A 115 14.56 -4.50 22.33
CA ALA A 115 15.37 -4.69 21.14
C ALA A 115 14.54 -4.86 19.86
N THR A 116 13.49 -5.68 19.90
CA THR A 116 12.62 -5.90 18.72
C THR A 116 11.74 -4.70 18.41
N LEU A 117 11.24 -3.99 19.42
CA LEU A 117 10.42 -2.79 19.24
C LEU A 117 11.24 -1.64 18.68
N SER A 118 12.46 -1.45 19.19
CA SER A 118 13.39 -0.45 18.65
C SER A 118 13.82 -0.79 17.22
N LEU A 119 14.16 -2.06 16.94
CA LEU A 119 14.50 -2.53 15.59
C LEU A 119 13.36 -2.26 14.60
N ARG A 120 12.11 -2.55 14.98
CA ARG A 120 10.94 -2.31 14.13
C ARG A 120 10.69 -0.83 13.90
N LEU A 121 10.59 -0.02 14.96
CA LEU A 121 10.27 1.41 14.83
C LEU A 121 11.39 2.16 14.07
N MET A 122 12.64 1.72 14.19
CA MET A 122 13.74 2.24 13.36
C MET A 122 13.57 1.88 11.88
N ARG A 123 13.24 0.63 11.52
CA ARG A 123 12.93 0.26 10.12
C ARG A 123 11.75 1.05 9.56
N GLU A 124 10.67 1.19 10.34
CA GLU A 124 9.49 1.97 9.97
C GLU A 124 9.80 3.48 9.77
N ALA A 125 10.84 4.01 10.42
CA ALA A 125 11.37 5.36 10.21
C ALA A 125 12.46 5.46 9.11
N GLY A 126 12.68 4.39 8.33
CA GLY A 126 13.64 4.36 7.22
C GLY A 126 15.09 4.08 7.60
N TYR A 127 15.39 3.74 8.86
CA TYR A 127 16.73 3.30 9.25
C TYR A 127 16.98 1.85 8.84
N TYR A 128 17.94 1.63 7.95
CA TYR A 128 18.45 0.29 7.67
C TYR A 128 19.19 -0.27 8.90
N VAL A 129 18.61 -1.28 9.53
CA VAL A 129 19.18 -2.01 10.68
C VAL A 129 19.04 -3.51 10.43
N SER A 130 20.15 -4.25 10.42
CA SER A 130 20.18 -5.71 10.25
C SER A 130 19.45 -6.41 11.39
N ALA A 131 18.49 -7.28 11.04
CA ALA A 131 17.82 -8.13 12.01
C ALA A 131 18.72 -9.28 12.49
N ASP A 132 19.60 -9.80 11.64
CA ASP A 132 20.54 -10.87 11.99
C ASP A 132 21.48 -10.40 13.12
N ASP A 133 22.01 -9.16 13.02
CA ASP A 133 22.92 -8.55 14.01
C ASP A 133 22.23 -8.33 15.36
N VAL A 134 21.00 -7.79 15.35
CA VAL A 134 20.23 -7.49 16.57
C VAL A 134 19.72 -8.76 17.25
N LEU A 135 19.32 -9.76 16.47
CA LEU A 135 18.68 -10.98 16.99
C LEU A 135 19.67 -12.09 17.38
N GLN A 136 20.95 -11.99 17.00
CA GLN A 136 21.97 -12.98 17.35
C GLN A 136 22.08 -13.21 18.87
N LYS A 137 22.01 -12.13 19.69
CA LYS A 137 22.13 -12.22 21.15
C LYS A 137 21.05 -13.07 21.83
N PHE A 138 19.89 -13.20 21.18
CA PHE A 138 18.73 -13.94 21.71
C PHE A 138 18.77 -15.44 21.39
N ARG A 139 19.87 -15.91 20.81
CA ARG A 139 20.06 -17.29 20.34
C ARG A 139 21.11 -18.04 21.15
N ASN A 140 21.17 -19.34 20.93
CA ASN A 140 22.26 -20.23 21.38
C ASN A 140 23.24 -20.51 20.22
N ASP A 141 24.28 -21.30 20.52
CA ASP A 141 25.36 -21.65 19.56
C ASP A 141 24.87 -22.40 18.31
N ASN A 142 23.69 -23.04 18.36
CA ASN A 142 23.05 -23.69 17.21
C ASN A 142 22.26 -22.69 16.33
N GLY A 143 22.24 -21.41 16.68
CA GLY A 143 21.46 -20.37 16.01
C GLY A 143 19.95 -20.49 16.25
N GLU A 144 19.54 -21.13 17.35
CA GLU A 144 18.13 -21.25 17.78
C GLU A 144 17.80 -20.28 18.92
N PHE A 145 16.57 -19.76 18.95
CA PHE A 145 16.15 -18.84 20.00
C PHE A 145 16.11 -19.49 21.38
N ASN A 146 16.54 -18.74 22.39
CA ASN A 146 16.63 -19.24 23.76
C ASN A 146 15.24 -19.51 24.36
N LEU A 147 14.96 -20.76 24.74
CA LEU A 147 13.64 -21.21 25.21
C LEU A 147 13.09 -20.41 26.41
N GLY A 148 13.96 -19.78 27.21
CA GLY A 148 13.54 -18.86 28.29
C GLY A 148 12.66 -17.70 27.82
N LEU A 149 12.85 -17.24 26.57
CA LEU A 149 12.08 -16.17 25.92
C LEU A 149 10.61 -16.55 25.70
N SER A 150 10.27 -17.85 25.71
CA SER A 150 8.88 -18.33 25.55
C SER A 150 7.90 -17.83 26.63
N LYS A 151 8.41 -17.23 27.72
CA LYS A 151 7.64 -16.64 28.81
C LYS A 151 7.31 -15.16 28.61
N ASP A 152 8.05 -14.44 27.78
CA ASP A 152 7.81 -13.01 27.53
C ASP A 152 6.82 -12.82 26.39
N ILE A 153 5.53 -12.81 26.72
CA ILE A 153 4.45 -12.63 25.75
C ILE A 153 4.57 -11.29 24.99
N ARG A 154 5.14 -10.24 25.60
CA ARG A 154 5.29 -8.93 24.94
C ARG A 154 6.48 -8.93 23.97
N GLY A 155 7.62 -9.45 24.40
CA GLY A 155 8.78 -9.67 23.53
C GLY A 155 8.46 -10.62 22.37
N LEU A 156 7.70 -11.70 22.61
CA LEU A 156 7.23 -12.60 21.54
C LEU A 156 6.29 -11.91 20.54
N LEU A 157 5.35 -11.07 21.00
CA LEU A 157 4.48 -10.28 20.10
C LEU A 157 5.29 -9.27 19.26
N SER A 158 6.26 -8.62 19.87
CA SER A 158 7.13 -7.65 19.18
C SER A 158 8.10 -8.35 18.21
N LEU A 159 8.60 -9.54 18.57
CA LEU A 159 9.36 -10.44 17.70
C LEU A 159 8.52 -10.95 16.53
N GLN A 160 7.23 -11.25 16.76
CA GLN A 160 6.29 -11.59 15.69
C GLN A 160 6.10 -10.42 14.72
N ASP A 161 5.81 -9.22 15.21
CA ASP A 161 5.59 -8.03 14.36
C ASP A 161 6.80 -7.73 13.47
N ILE A 162 8.04 -7.74 14.02
CA ILE A 162 9.26 -7.52 13.21
C ILE A 162 9.56 -8.67 12.24
N SER A 163 9.12 -9.90 12.54
CA SER A 163 9.29 -11.04 11.63
C SER A 163 8.51 -10.93 10.32
N HIS A 164 7.49 -10.08 10.26
CA HIS A 164 6.77 -9.77 9.01
C HIS A 164 7.38 -8.61 8.22
N LEU A 165 8.26 -7.82 8.85
CA LEU A 165 9.12 -6.81 8.20
C LEU A 165 10.43 -7.43 7.67
N ASN A 166 10.35 -8.68 7.22
CA ASN A 166 11.48 -9.42 6.68
C ASN A 166 11.91 -8.84 5.32
N MET A 167 13.21 -8.69 5.12
CA MET A 167 13.84 -8.35 3.84
C MET A 167 14.72 -9.50 3.34
N GLY A 168 14.33 -10.75 3.60
CA GLY A 168 15.13 -11.95 3.34
C GLY A 168 16.21 -12.23 4.39
N GLU A 169 16.08 -11.68 5.60
CA GLU A 169 16.98 -11.97 6.72
C GLU A 169 16.74 -13.37 7.30
N SER A 170 17.82 -14.16 7.40
CA SER A 170 17.77 -15.54 7.88
C SER A 170 17.21 -15.64 9.31
N SER A 171 17.40 -14.60 10.11
CA SER A 171 16.89 -14.54 11.47
C SER A 171 15.38 -14.43 11.56
N LEU A 172 14.72 -13.74 10.63
CA LEU A 172 13.31 -13.39 10.77
C LEU A 172 12.37 -14.55 10.43
N TYR A 173 12.76 -15.47 9.54
CA TYR A 173 12.03 -16.75 9.38
C TYR A 173 12.01 -17.55 10.69
N LYS A 174 13.17 -17.75 11.33
CA LYS A 174 13.25 -18.43 12.64
C LYS A 174 12.51 -17.66 13.74
N ALA A 175 12.48 -16.33 13.64
CA ALA A 175 11.74 -15.48 14.58
C ALA A 175 10.25 -15.78 14.48
N ASN A 176 9.70 -15.74 13.26
CA ASN A 176 8.30 -16.03 12.98
C ASN A 176 7.89 -17.43 13.47
N GLU A 177 8.67 -18.49 13.18
CA GLU A 177 8.35 -19.84 13.68
C GLU A 177 8.33 -19.87 15.20
N PHE A 178 9.38 -19.35 15.86
CA PHE A 178 9.51 -19.36 17.31
C PHE A 178 8.40 -18.56 18.00
N SER A 179 8.13 -17.33 17.56
CA SER A 179 7.06 -16.50 18.14
C SER A 179 5.69 -17.10 17.86
N SER A 180 5.39 -17.54 16.63
CA SER A 180 4.11 -18.17 16.29
C SER A 180 3.82 -19.37 17.17
N LYS A 181 4.80 -20.27 17.31
CA LYS A 181 4.72 -21.52 18.08
C LYS A 181 4.48 -21.26 19.57
N HIS A 182 5.24 -20.35 20.17
CA HIS A 182 5.12 -20.05 21.60
C HIS A 182 3.89 -19.20 21.93
N LEU A 183 3.51 -18.23 21.09
CA LEU A 183 2.27 -17.47 21.26
C LEU A 183 1.03 -18.36 21.12
N ARG A 184 0.98 -19.24 20.09
CA ARG A 184 -0.12 -20.23 19.92
C ARG A 184 -0.24 -21.15 21.14
N PHE A 185 0.88 -21.61 21.70
CA PHE A 185 0.87 -22.41 22.93
C PHE A 185 0.43 -21.60 24.17
N ALA A 186 0.78 -20.31 24.26
CA ALA A 186 0.48 -19.47 25.40
C ALA A 186 -1.02 -19.15 25.54
N ILE A 187 -1.75 -18.93 24.43
CA ILE A 187 -3.17 -18.47 24.40
C ILE A 187 -4.08 -19.14 25.46
N LYS A 188 -3.95 -20.45 25.68
CA LYS A 188 -4.74 -21.25 26.64
C LYS A 188 -4.44 -20.97 28.13
N TYR A 189 -3.45 -20.13 28.43
CA TYR A 189 -2.99 -19.78 29.78
C TYR A 189 -2.94 -18.25 30.01
N LEU A 190 -3.41 -17.44 29.05
CA LEU A 190 -3.44 -15.97 29.17
C LEU A 190 -4.82 -15.49 29.64
N GLU A 191 -4.84 -14.36 30.33
CA GLU A 191 -6.07 -13.65 30.67
C GLU A 191 -6.92 -13.39 29.41
N PRO A 192 -8.27 -13.54 29.46
CA PRO A 192 -9.11 -13.63 28.26
C PRO A 192 -8.90 -12.52 27.22
N ASN A 193 -8.77 -11.27 27.66
CA ASN A 193 -8.55 -10.13 26.76
C ASN A 193 -7.17 -10.17 26.07
N LEU A 194 -6.13 -10.61 26.78
CA LEU A 194 -4.79 -10.82 26.22
C LEU A 194 -4.76 -12.05 25.31
N ALA A 195 -5.46 -13.13 25.66
CA ALA A 195 -5.61 -14.32 24.81
C ALA A 195 -6.26 -13.99 23.46
N ILE A 196 -7.30 -13.14 23.47
CA ILE A 196 -7.96 -12.62 22.27
C ILE A 196 -7.02 -11.71 21.47
N TYR A 197 -6.27 -10.81 22.13
CA TYR A 197 -5.31 -9.93 21.46
C TYR A 197 -4.16 -10.68 20.79
N VAL A 198 -3.59 -11.68 21.47
CA VAL A 198 -2.53 -12.55 20.92
C VAL A 198 -3.06 -13.35 19.73
N ARG A 199 -4.26 -13.94 19.84
CA ARG A 199 -4.89 -14.68 18.73
C ARG A 199 -5.06 -13.79 17.48
N ARG A 200 -5.73 -12.63 17.64
CA ARG A 200 -5.91 -11.65 16.55
C ARG A 200 -4.60 -11.14 15.94
N SER A 201 -3.53 -11.07 16.73
CA SER A 201 -2.21 -10.65 16.24
C SER A 201 -1.47 -11.75 15.45
N LEU A 202 -1.80 -13.03 15.66
CA LEU A 202 -1.28 -14.15 14.88
C LEU A 202 -2.08 -14.39 13.60
N ASP A 203 -3.42 -14.27 13.67
CA ASP A 203 -4.31 -14.53 12.53
C ASP A 203 -4.21 -13.42 11.46
N HIS A 204 -3.95 -12.19 11.91
CA HIS A 204 -3.74 -10.99 11.09
C HIS A 204 -2.56 -10.17 11.63
N PRO A 205 -1.29 -10.47 11.27
CA PRO A 205 -0.13 -9.75 11.78
C PRO A 205 -0.09 -8.28 11.33
N TYR A 206 0.46 -7.37 12.15
CA TYR A 206 0.29 -5.92 11.94
C TYR A 206 0.88 -5.38 10.63
N HIS A 207 2.01 -5.90 10.17
CA HIS A 207 2.63 -5.38 8.94
C HIS A 207 1.93 -5.85 7.65
N VAL A 208 1.32 -7.03 7.67
CA VAL A 208 0.67 -7.68 6.50
C VAL A 208 -0.86 -7.71 6.65
N SER A 209 -1.43 -6.74 7.35
CA SER A 209 -2.88 -6.55 7.49
C SER A 209 -3.20 -5.08 7.77
N LEU A 210 -4.37 -4.60 7.35
CA LEU A 210 -4.73 -3.19 7.49
C LEU A 210 -4.88 -2.77 8.95
N MET A 211 -4.12 -1.73 9.33
CA MET A 211 -4.01 -1.27 10.70
C MET A 211 -5.31 -0.64 11.22
N GLN A 212 -6.11 -0.02 10.34
CA GLN A 212 -7.36 0.67 10.67
C GLN A 212 -8.44 -0.30 11.15
N TYR A 213 -8.54 -1.48 10.51
CA TYR A 213 -9.46 -2.55 10.94
C TYR A 213 -9.01 -3.14 12.29
N LYS A 214 -7.70 -3.23 12.52
CA LYS A 214 -7.14 -3.69 13.80
C LYS A 214 -7.17 -2.62 14.91
N ALA A 215 -7.25 -1.34 14.59
CA ALA A 215 -7.13 -0.23 15.55
C ALA A 215 -8.18 -0.29 16.65
N ARG A 216 -9.43 -0.64 16.32
CA ARG A 216 -10.49 -0.85 17.32
C ARG A 216 -10.18 -2.01 18.28
N HIS A 217 -9.61 -3.10 17.78
CA HIS A 217 -9.21 -4.23 18.61
C HIS A 217 -7.99 -3.90 19.50
N HIS A 218 -7.09 -3.04 19.03
CA HIS A 218 -6.00 -2.51 19.86
C HIS A 218 -6.54 -1.58 20.96
N LEU A 219 -7.50 -0.70 20.64
CA LEU A 219 -8.17 0.16 21.63
C LEU A 219 -8.88 -0.67 22.71
N SER A 220 -9.62 -1.72 22.34
CA SER A 220 -10.25 -2.63 23.31
C SER A 220 -9.23 -3.36 24.19
N TYR A 221 -8.05 -3.71 23.65
CA TYR A 221 -6.96 -4.27 24.45
C TYR A 221 -6.42 -3.25 25.46
N LEU A 222 -6.13 -2.02 25.04
CA LEU A 222 -5.69 -0.94 25.94
C LEU A 222 -6.72 -0.65 27.04
N GLN A 223 -8.01 -0.63 26.70
CA GLN A 223 -9.11 -0.46 27.64
C GLN A 223 -9.22 -1.59 28.67
N SER A 224 -8.68 -2.77 28.37
CA SER A 224 -8.61 -3.90 29.31
C SER A 224 -7.39 -3.90 30.22
N MET A 225 -6.43 -2.98 30.02
CA MET A 225 -5.22 -2.90 30.84
C MET A 225 -5.50 -2.25 32.21
N PRO A 226 -4.82 -2.67 33.30
CA PRO A 226 -5.02 -2.09 34.64
C PRO A 226 -4.73 -0.58 34.74
N THR A 227 -3.91 -0.04 33.83
CA THR A 227 -3.57 1.38 33.75
C THR A 227 -4.01 1.92 32.39
N ARG A 228 -5.20 2.52 32.37
CA ARG A 228 -5.78 3.13 31.15
C ARG A 228 -5.17 4.50 30.85
N ASN A 229 -5.10 4.84 29.56
CA ASN A 229 -4.55 6.10 29.08
C ASN A 229 -5.63 6.92 28.36
N MET A 230 -6.45 7.62 29.15
CA MET A 230 -7.63 8.34 28.65
C MET A 230 -7.30 9.35 27.55
N ALA A 231 -6.10 9.96 27.53
CA ALA A 231 -5.70 10.89 26.48
C ALA A 231 -5.59 10.20 25.11
N ILE A 232 -4.95 9.02 25.07
CA ILE A 232 -4.84 8.20 23.85
C ILE A 232 -6.21 7.63 23.46
N GLU A 233 -7.00 7.16 24.41
CA GLU A 233 -8.33 6.60 24.14
C GLU A 233 -9.29 7.64 23.54
N ASN A 234 -9.34 8.85 24.11
CA ASN A 234 -10.19 9.93 23.63
C ASN A 234 -9.78 10.37 22.22
N LEU A 235 -8.47 10.55 21.97
CA LEU A 235 -7.97 10.93 20.65
C LEU A 235 -8.27 9.87 19.59
N ALA A 236 -8.11 8.58 19.91
CA ALA A 236 -8.46 7.48 19.01
C ALA A 236 -9.97 7.44 18.71
N PHE A 237 -10.83 7.67 19.71
CA PHE A 237 -12.28 7.70 19.51
C PHE A 237 -12.73 8.88 18.63
N ALA A 238 -12.16 10.06 18.85
CA ALA A 238 -12.38 11.23 18.01
C ALA A 238 -11.92 10.95 16.56
N GLU A 239 -10.70 10.46 16.37
CA GLU A 239 -10.17 10.13 15.04
C GLU A 239 -11.05 9.12 14.29
N PHE A 240 -11.47 8.02 14.94
CA PHE A 240 -12.35 7.02 14.34
C PHE A 240 -13.72 7.62 13.93
N THR A 241 -14.18 8.64 14.65
CA THR A 241 -15.44 9.35 14.36
C THR A 241 -15.27 10.32 13.18
N ILE A 242 -14.22 11.13 13.17
CA ILE A 242 -13.97 12.11 12.10
C ILE A 242 -13.62 11.40 10.78
N LYS A 243 -12.78 10.34 10.79
CA LYS A 243 -12.52 9.48 9.61
C LYS A 243 -13.81 8.84 9.09
N LYS A 244 -14.68 8.32 9.97
CA LYS A 244 -15.99 7.77 9.57
C LYS A 244 -16.87 8.83 8.87
N LEU A 245 -16.99 10.02 9.45
CA LEU A 245 -17.78 11.12 8.86
C LEU A 245 -17.18 11.66 7.56
N GLN A 246 -15.87 11.59 7.36
CA GLN A 246 -15.23 11.83 6.07
C GLN A 246 -15.65 10.76 5.04
N HIS A 247 -15.37 9.49 5.31
CA HIS A 247 -15.65 8.42 4.35
C HIS A 247 -17.15 8.26 4.04
N GLN A 248 -18.04 8.58 4.98
CA GLN A 248 -19.48 8.65 4.71
C GLN A 248 -19.85 9.75 3.72
N ARG A 249 -19.16 10.89 3.69
CA ARG A 249 -19.37 11.93 2.67
C ARG A 249 -18.79 11.51 1.32
N GLU A 250 -17.59 10.95 1.32
CA GLU A 250 -16.92 10.43 0.12
C GLU A 250 -17.77 9.34 -0.57
N MET A 251 -18.33 8.38 0.17
CA MET A 251 -19.24 7.35 -0.37
C MET A 251 -20.52 7.93 -0.98
N GLN A 252 -21.07 9.04 -0.47
CA GLN A 252 -22.26 9.68 -1.06
C GLN A 252 -21.92 10.46 -2.34
N GLU A 253 -20.71 11.00 -2.45
CA GLU A 253 -20.23 11.64 -3.67
C GLU A 253 -19.92 10.62 -4.76
N VAL A 254 -19.19 9.55 -4.42
CA VAL A 254 -18.94 8.38 -5.28
C VAL A 254 -20.25 7.76 -5.77
N LYS A 255 -21.22 7.50 -4.86
CA LYS A 255 -22.51 6.93 -5.25
C LYS A 255 -23.29 7.84 -6.19
N ARG A 256 -23.28 9.16 -5.96
CA ARG A 256 -23.95 10.11 -6.86
C ARG A 256 -23.32 10.08 -8.25
N TRP A 257 -22.00 10.25 -8.33
CA TRP A 257 -21.25 10.18 -9.59
C TRP A 257 -21.55 8.89 -10.36
N TRP A 258 -21.60 7.75 -9.68
CA TRP A 258 -21.88 6.45 -10.29
C TRP A 258 -23.31 6.35 -10.86
N MET A 259 -24.32 6.81 -10.10
CA MET A 259 -25.71 6.88 -10.59
C MET A 259 -25.87 7.87 -11.75
N ASP A 260 -25.15 8.99 -11.72
CA ASP A 260 -25.16 10.00 -12.79
C ASP A 260 -24.44 9.52 -14.07
N LEU A 261 -23.58 8.50 -13.96
CA LEU A 261 -22.81 7.91 -15.07
C LEU A 261 -23.59 6.88 -15.89
N GLY A 262 -24.61 6.23 -15.31
CA GLY A 262 -25.56 5.36 -16.00
C GLY A 262 -25.05 3.98 -16.49
N LEU A 263 -23.74 3.69 -16.40
CA LEU A 263 -23.16 2.46 -16.98
C LEU A 263 -23.77 1.16 -16.44
N ALA A 264 -24.13 1.10 -15.15
CA ALA A 264 -24.80 -0.07 -14.56
C ALA A 264 -26.21 -0.34 -15.15
N GLN A 265 -26.82 0.64 -15.83
CA GLN A 265 -28.09 0.47 -16.54
C GLN A 265 -27.88 0.18 -18.04
N GLU A 266 -26.78 0.64 -18.64
CA GLU A 266 -26.41 0.33 -20.03
C GLU A 266 -25.72 -1.04 -20.19
N ILE A 267 -25.09 -1.56 -19.12
CA ILE A 267 -24.37 -2.85 -19.10
C ILE A 267 -24.89 -3.72 -17.94
N PRO A 268 -26.12 -4.30 -18.02
CA PRO A 268 -26.76 -4.97 -16.88
C PRO A 268 -26.11 -6.30 -16.45
N ALA A 269 -25.11 -6.80 -17.19
CA ALA A 269 -24.33 -7.99 -16.85
C ALA A 269 -23.09 -7.66 -16.01
N ALA A 270 -22.65 -6.39 -15.99
CA ALA A 270 -21.49 -5.95 -15.23
C ALA A 270 -21.82 -5.74 -13.74
N ARG A 271 -20.80 -5.86 -12.89
CA ARG A 271 -20.90 -5.76 -11.43
C ARG A 271 -21.24 -4.33 -11.02
N ASP A 272 -22.39 -4.12 -10.36
CA ASP A 272 -22.71 -2.84 -9.70
C ASP A 272 -22.25 -2.86 -8.23
N GLN A 273 -20.95 -2.65 -8.01
CA GLN A 273 -20.32 -2.80 -6.68
C GLN A 273 -19.51 -1.56 -6.23
N VAL A 274 -19.91 -0.35 -6.63
CA VAL A 274 -19.11 0.89 -6.42
C VAL A 274 -18.68 1.17 -4.97
N LEU A 275 -19.48 0.76 -3.97
CA LEU A 275 -19.11 0.92 -2.56
C LEU A 275 -18.03 -0.08 -2.09
N LYS A 276 -17.94 -1.27 -2.71
CA LYS A 276 -16.83 -2.22 -2.54
C LYS A 276 -15.57 -1.68 -3.23
N TRP A 277 -15.70 -1.17 -4.45
CA TRP A 277 -14.58 -0.58 -5.20
C TRP A 277 -13.95 0.61 -4.46
N TYR A 278 -14.76 1.45 -3.81
CA TYR A 278 -14.32 2.53 -2.93
C TYR A 278 -13.48 2.06 -1.71
N MET A 279 -13.61 0.80 -1.27
CA MET A 279 -12.88 0.30 -0.10
C MET A 279 -11.36 0.24 -0.33
N TRP A 280 -10.93 0.01 -1.58
CA TRP A 280 -9.52 0.12 -1.97
C TRP A 280 -8.95 1.51 -1.63
N PRO A 281 -9.35 2.63 -2.28
CA PRO A 281 -8.80 3.95 -1.97
C PRO A 281 -9.03 4.40 -0.52
N MET A 282 -10.15 4.01 0.11
CA MET A 282 -10.41 4.28 1.53
C MET A 282 -9.28 3.77 2.46
N THR A 283 -8.66 2.64 2.12
CA THR A 283 -7.60 2.01 2.91
C THR A 283 -6.19 2.32 2.40
N VAL A 284 -6.04 2.45 1.08
CA VAL A 284 -4.77 2.78 0.40
C VAL A 284 -4.30 4.20 0.73
N LEU A 285 -5.22 5.17 0.83
CA LEU A 285 -4.89 6.58 1.05
C LEU A 285 -5.35 7.08 2.42
N GLU A 286 -4.43 7.14 3.38
CA GLU A 286 -4.71 7.58 4.75
C GLU A 286 -4.59 9.10 4.93
N GLY A 287 -5.60 9.70 5.56
CA GLY A 287 -5.58 11.11 5.97
C GLY A 287 -6.59 11.99 5.23
N PHE A 288 -6.85 13.17 5.81
CA PHE A 288 -7.95 14.04 5.37
C PHE A 288 -7.72 14.71 4.01
N SER A 289 -6.47 15.05 3.68
CA SER A 289 -6.04 15.69 2.43
C SER A 289 -6.35 14.86 1.18
N PHE A 290 -6.21 13.53 1.24
CA PHE A 290 -6.40 12.64 0.09
C PHE A 290 -7.87 12.36 -0.26
N SER A 291 -8.82 13.07 0.34
CA SER A 291 -10.28 12.97 0.08
C SER A 291 -10.62 12.92 -1.41
N ARG A 292 -10.13 13.93 -2.17
CA ARG A 292 -10.31 14.02 -3.62
C ARG A 292 -9.68 12.83 -4.33
N TYR A 293 -8.46 12.46 -3.95
CA TYR A 293 -7.72 11.40 -4.63
C TYR A 293 -8.39 10.03 -4.42
N ARG A 294 -9.01 9.78 -3.26
CA ARG A 294 -9.83 8.58 -3.03
C ARG A 294 -11.04 8.51 -3.96
N ILE A 295 -11.74 9.61 -4.15
CA ILE A 295 -12.90 9.70 -5.04
C ILE A 295 -12.47 9.42 -6.49
N GLU A 296 -11.41 10.07 -7.00
CA GLU A 296 -10.93 9.85 -8.37
C GLU A 296 -10.38 8.44 -8.62
N ILE A 297 -9.58 7.89 -7.69
CA ILE A 297 -9.09 6.51 -7.80
C ILE A 297 -10.24 5.51 -7.77
N THR A 298 -11.33 5.78 -7.04
CA THR A 298 -12.55 4.96 -7.12
C THR A 298 -13.09 4.93 -8.55
N LYS A 299 -13.12 6.06 -9.27
CA LYS A 299 -13.59 6.11 -10.66
C LYS A 299 -12.75 5.24 -11.59
N ILE A 300 -11.42 5.28 -11.43
CA ILE A 300 -10.50 4.42 -12.20
C ILE A 300 -10.76 2.94 -11.92
N ILE A 301 -10.90 2.56 -10.65
CA ILE A 301 -11.20 1.17 -10.25
C ILE A 301 -12.57 0.73 -10.80
N SER A 302 -13.61 1.59 -10.75
CA SER A 302 -14.90 1.31 -11.38
C SER A 302 -14.74 1.01 -12.88
N MET A 303 -13.94 1.81 -13.60
CA MET A 303 -13.74 1.60 -15.03
C MET A 303 -12.91 0.34 -15.33
N VAL A 304 -12.01 -0.09 -14.43
CA VAL A 304 -11.35 -1.41 -14.55
C VAL A 304 -12.39 -2.52 -14.51
N TYR A 305 -13.20 -2.60 -13.44
CA TYR A 305 -14.22 -3.65 -13.31
C TYR A 305 -15.25 -3.65 -14.46
N ILE A 306 -15.67 -2.49 -14.97
CA ILE A 306 -16.58 -2.44 -16.12
C ILE A 306 -15.91 -2.87 -17.42
N VAL A 307 -14.62 -2.59 -17.64
CA VAL A 307 -13.92 -3.10 -18.83
C VAL A 307 -13.71 -4.61 -18.72
N ASP A 308 -13.30 -5.10 -17.56
CA ASP A 308 -13.15 -6.52 -17.21
C ASP A 308 -14.44 -7.31 -17.52
N ASP A 309 -15.59 -6.86 -16.98
CA ASP A 309 -16.90 -7.44 -17.27
C ASP A 309 -17.31 -7.36 -18.76
N ILE A 310 -16.91 -6.32 -19.49
CA ILE A 310 -17.17 -6.20 -20.93
C ILE A 310 -16.39 -7.27 -21.71
N PHE A 311 -15.13 -7.52 -21.34
CA PHE A 311 -14.26 -8.52 -21.98
C PHE A 311 -14.71 -9.96 -21.71
N ASP A 312 -15.11 -10.27 -20.47
CA ASP A 312 -15.44 -11.64 -20.06
C ASP A 312 -16.89 -12.05 -20.36
N LEU A 313 -17.85 -11.13 -20.21
CA LEU A 313 -19.28 -11.49 -20.08
C LEU A 313 -20.20 -10.91 -21.18
N VAL A 314 -19.75 -9.91 -21.95
CA VAL A 314 -20.65 -9.09 -22.79
C VAL A 314 -20.30 -9.08 -24.28
N ALA A 315 -19.05 -8.78 -24.63
CA ALA A 315 -18.69 -8.36 -25.98
C ALA A 315 -18.28 -9.51 -26.92
N THR A 316 -18.38 -9.28 -28.24
CA THR A 316 -17.78 -10.20 -29.22
C THR A 316 -16.29 -9.90 -29.45
N GLN A 317 -15.55 -10.87 -29.99
CA GLN A 317 -14.12 -10.69 -30.28
C GLN A 317 -13.85 -9.54 -31.27
N GLU A 318 -14.77 -9.28 -32.20
CA GLU A 318 -14.75 -8.14 -33.12
C GLU A 318 -14.98 -6.81 -32.37
N GLU A 319 -15.97 -6.75 -31.48
CA GLU A 319 -16.26 -5.56 -30.66
C GLU A 319 -15.06 -5.20 -29.77
N LEU A 320 -14.47 -6.20 -29.10
CA LEU A 320 -13.27 -6.02 -28.27
C LEU A 320 -12.04 -5.56 -29.06
N SER A 321 -11.89 -6.04 -30.30
CA SER A 321 -10.83 -5.58 -31.21
C SER A 321 -11.01 -4.09 -31.56
N LEU A 322 -12.24 -3.66 -31.89
CA LEU A 322 -12.54 -2.26 -32.17
C LEU A 322 -12.36 -1.37 -30.94
N PHE A 323 -12.80 -1.83 -29.76
CA PHE A 323 -12.70 -1.08 -28.50
C PHE A 323 -11.23 -0.89 -28.08
N THR A 324 -10.40 -1.92 -28.25
CA THR A 324 -8.95 -1.87 -28.00
C THR A 324 -8.25 -0.85 -28.92
N GLU A 325 -8.55 -0.84 -30.22
CA GLU A 325 -7.94 0.11 -31.15
C GLU A 325 -8.45 1.55 -30.93
N ALA A 326 -9.69 1.73 -30.47
CA ALA A 326 -10.18 3.04 -30.02
C ALA A 326 -9.39 3.55 -28.80
N ILE A 327 -9.09 2.69 -27.81
CA ILE A 327 -8.27 3.04 -26.63
C ILE A 327 -6.82 3.37 -27.01
N LYS A 328 -6.22 2.62 -27.94
CA LYS A 328 -4.87 2.92 -28.46
C LYS A 328 -4.80 4.24 -29.24
N THR A 329 -5.84 4.54 -30.01
CA THR A 329 -5.97 5.80 -30.76
C THR A 329 -6.21 6.98 -29.82
N TRP A 330 -7.07 6.79 -28.81
CA TRP A 330 -7.50 7.79 -27.83
C TRP A 330 -8.00 9.08 -28.50
N ASP A 331 -8.95 8.92 -29.42
CA ASP A 331 -9.72 9.98 -30.07
C ASP A 331 -11.23 9.72 -29.86
N LEU A 332 -12.02 10.78 -29.64
CA LEU A 332 -13.48 10.68 -29.55
C LEU A 332 -14.15 10.50 -30.92
N ALA A 333 -13.42 10.70 -32.03
CA ALA A 333 -13.87 10.35 -33.38
C ALA A 333 -13.70 8.86 -33.74
N ALA A 334 -12.94 8.09 -32.95
CA ALA A 334 -12.62 6.69 -33.24
C ALA A 334 -13.69 5.68 -32.80
N ILE A 335 -14.84 6.14 -32.29
CA ILE A 335 -15.85 5.30 -31.61
C ILE A 335 -17.19 5.18 -32.33
N ASP A 336 -17.39 5.83 -33.47
CA ASP A 336 -18.66 5.80 -34.23
C ASP A 336 -19.02 4.39 -34.74
N SER A 337 -18.08 3.45 -34.74
CA SER A 337 -18.28 2.02 -35.07
C SER A 337 -18.48 1.10 -33.86
N LEU A 338 -18.49 1.63 -32.63
CA LEU A 338 -18.68 0.83 -31.41
C LEU A 338 -20.17 0.68 -31.03
N PRO A 339 -20.56 -0.40 -30.35
CA PRO A 339 -21.86 -0.51 -29.67
C PRO A 339 -22.10 0.66 -28.70
N SER A 340 -23.37 1.05 -28.48
CA SER A 340 -23.71 2.20 -27.62
C SER A 340 -23.12 2.10 -26.21
N TYR A 341 -23.16 0.90 -25.61
CA TYR A 341 -22.62 0.66 -24.27
C TYR A 341 -21.09 0.85 -24.20
N MET A 342 -20.37 0.44 -25.25
CA MET A 342 -18.92 0.70 -25.39
C MET A 342 -18.63 2.18 -25.65
N ILE A 343 -19.47 2.88 -26.43
CA ILE A 343 -19.36 4.34 -26.63
C ILE A 343 -19.48 5.08 -25.29
N SER A 344 -20.44 4.70 -24.44
CA SER A 344 -20.62 5.28 -23.11
C SER A 344 -19.45 4.94 -22.17
N CYS A 345 -19.02 3.67 -22.13
CA CYS A 345 -17.87 3.23 -21.34
C CYS A 345 -16.57 3.97 -21.74
N TYR A 346 -16.29 4.08 -23.04
CA TYR A 346 -15.15 4.82 -23.58
C TYR A 346 -15.22 6.31 -23.21
N LYS A 347 -16.38 6.96 -23.36
CA LYS A 347 -16.55 8.38 -23.00
C LYS A 347 -16.33 8.62 -21.51
N ALA A 348 -16.79 7.71 -20.65
CA ALA A 348 -16.50 7.75 -19.22
C ALA A 348 -14.98 7.64 -18.96
N LEU A 349 -14.34 6.58 -19.45
CA LEU A 349 -12.90 6.31 -19.30
C LEU A 349 -12.04 7.48 -19.80
N TYR A 350 -12.32 7.99 -21.00
CA TYR A 350 -11.67 9.15 -21.60
C TYR A 350 -11.80 10.39 -20.71
N THR A 351 -13.00 10.69 -20.23
CA THR A 351 -13.29 11.89 -19.42
C THR A 351 -12.61 11.82 -18.06
N ILE A 352 -12.77 10.72 -17.32
CA ILE A 352 -12.17 10.51 -16.00
C ILE A 352 -10.64 10.63 -16.07
N THR A 353 -10.02 9.97 -17.04
CA THR A 353 -8.55 10.00 -17.21
C THR A 353 -8.07 11.39 -17.63
N SER A 354 -8.85 12.11 -18.45
CA SER A 354 -8.54 13.48 -18.85
C SER A 354 -8.66 14.45 -17.68
N ASP A 355 -9.72 14.36 -16.87
CA ASP A 355 -9.94 15.19 -15.67
C ASP A 355 -8.83 14.97 -14.62
N ILE A 356 -8.38 13.73 -14.42
CA ILE A 356 -7.24 13.41 -13.55
C ILE A 356 -5.94 13.98 -14.12
N ALA A 357 -5.68 13.86 -15.42
CA ALA A 357 -4.50 14.48 -16.04
C ALA A 357 -4.54 16.02 -15.95
N ASP A 358 -5.72 16.62 -16.06
CA ASP A 358 -5.94 18.06 -15.89
C ASP A 358 -5.79 18.49 -14.42
N MET A 359 -6.12 17.62 -13.46
CA MET A 359 -5.90 17.81 -12.04
C MET A 359 -4.41 17.83 -11.70
N VAL A 360 -3.68 16.80 -12.13
CA VAL A 360 -2.21 16.71 -11.96
C VAL A 360 -1.51 17.92 -12.56
N ARG A 361 -1.93 18.36 -13.77
CA ARG A 361 -1.36 19.55 -14.42
C ARG A 361 -1.65 20.85 -13.67
N LYS A 362 -2.74 20.94 -12.92
CA LYS A 362 -3.11 22.12 -12.11
C LYS A 362 -2.46 22.12 -10.72
N GLU A 363 -2.27 20.95 -10.12
CA GLU A 363 -1.72 20.80 -8.77
C GLU A 363 -0.18 20.71 -8.77
N HIS A 364 0.41 20.01 -9.74
CA HIS A 364 1.84 19.68 -9.79
C HIS A 364 2.57 20.19 -11.04
N GLY A 365 1.85 20.70 -12.05
CA GLY A 365 2.42 21.18 -13.33
C GLY A 365 2.73 20.08 -14.36
N VAL A 366 2.83 18.82 -13.92
CA VAL A 366 3.11 17.64 -14.75
C VAL A 366 1.93 17.32 -15.69
N SER A 367 2.21 16.87 -16.92
CA SER A 367 1.17 16.41 -17.86
C SER A 367 1.23 14.88 -18.04
N PRO A 368 0.52 14.09 -17.22
CA PRO A 368 0.69 12.63 -17.19
C PRO A 368 -0.07 11.90 -18.32
N ILE A 369 -0.90 12.59 -19.10
CA ILE A 369 -1.91 11.98 -19.97
C ILE A 369 -1.35 10.88 -20.88
N ASN A 370 -0.19 11.08 -21.51
CA ASN A 370 0.42 10.08 -22.41
C ASN A 370 0.81 8.79 -21.68
N HIS A 371 1.22 8.87 -20.41
CA HIS A 371 1.50 7.71 -19.57
C HIS A 371 0.22 7.00 -19.14
N LEU A 372 -0.83 7.75 -18.80
CA LEU A 372 -2.14 7.18 -18.45
C LEU A 372 -2.79 6.47 -19.65
N LYS A 373 -2.75 7.08 -20.85
CA LYS A 373 -3.16 6.45 -22.11
C LYS A 373 -2.42 5.12 -22.33
N LYS A 374 -1.09 5.12 -22.19
CA LYS A 374 -0.27 3.92 -22.35
C LYS A 374 -0.62 2.85 -21.33
N ALA A 375 -0.86 3.21 -20.07
CA ALA A 375 -1.26 2.26 -19.03
C ALA A 375 -2.61 1.61 -19.35
N TRP A 376 -3.61 2.39 -19.80
CA TRP A 376 -4.90 1.85 -20.27
C TRP A 376 -4.71 0.91 -21.48
N ALA A 377 -3.94 1.30 -22.50
CA ALA A 377 -3.66 0.44 -23.64
C ALA A 377 -2.94 -0.86 -23.23
N THR A 378 -2.04 -0.81 -22.24
CA THR A 378 -1.35 -2.00 -21.70
C THR A 378 -2.32 -2.96 -21.01
N LEU A 379 -3.34 -2.44 -20.30
CA LEU A 379 -4.40 -3.25 -19.70
C LEU A 379 -5.25 -3.95 -20.78
N PHE A 380 -5.67 -3.21 -21.82
CA PHE A 380 -6.45 -3.76 -22.94
C PHE A 380 -5.68 -4.81 -23.76
N ASP A 381 -4.38 -4.60 -24.02
CA ASP A 381 -3.54 -5.61 -24.67
C ASP A 381 -3.36 -6.88 -23.78
N GLY A 382 -3.44 -6.73 -22.46
CA GLY A 382 -3.52 -7.83 -21.50
C GLY A 382 -4.81 -8.65 -21.64
N PHE A 383 -5.97 -8.00 -21.55
CA PHE A 383 -7.27 -8.69 -21.70
C PHE A 383 -7.45 -9.31 -23.09
N MET A 384 -6.96 -8.66 -24.15
CA MET A 384 -6.92 -9.24 -25.51
C MET A 384 -6.00 -10.49 -25.60
N THR A 385 -5.03 -10.64 -24.70
CA THR A 385 -4.17 -11.83 -24.62
C THR A 385 -4.90 -13.00 -23.94
N GLU A 386 -5.67 -12.74 -22.88
CA GLU A 386 -6.53 -13.74 -22.21
C GLU A 386 -7.69 -14.18 -23.10
N GLY A 387 -8.42 -13.23 -23.71
CA GLY A 387 -9.48 -13.54 -24.68
C GLY A 387 -8.98 -14.35 -25.89
N LYS A 388 -7.73 -14.14 -26.31
CA LYS A 388 -7.06 -14.98 -27.32
C LYS A 388 -6.76 -16.39 -26.80
N TRP A 389 -6.26 -16.54 -25.58
CA TRP A 389 -6.02 -17.87 -24.98
C TRP A 389 -7.32 -18.68 -24.91
N LEU A 390 -8.39 -18.07 -24.40
CA LEU A 390 -9.73 -18.66 -24.31
C LEU A 390 -10.28 -19.04 -25.70
N SER A 391 -10.39 -18.07 -26.62
CA SER A 391 -11.01 -18.29 -27.94
C SER A 391 -10.26 -19.28 -28.84
N THR A 392 -8.95 -19.46 -28.65
CA THR A 392 -8.15 -20.43 -29.41
C THR A 392 -7.96 -21.77 -28.71
N ASN A 393 -8.44 -21.92 -27.47
CA ASN A 393 -8.06 -22.99 -26.53
C ASN A 393 -6.52 -23.09 -26.36
N GLN A 394 -5.79 -21.99 -26.51
CA GLN A 394 -4.35 -21.94 -26.24
C GLN A 394 -4.14 -21.90 -24.73
N VAL A 395 -3.62 -22.99 -24.18
CA VAL A 395 -3.20 -23.07 -22.79
C VAL A 395 -1.86 -22.33 -22.59
N PRO A 396 -1.79 -21.27 -21.76
CA PRO A 396 -0.53 -20.64 -21.39
C PRO A 396 0.27 -21.48 -20.37
N THR A 397 1.55 -21.15 -20.19
CA THR A 397 2.29 -21.60 -19.02
C THR A 397 1.85 -20.82 -17.78
N SER A 398 2.03 -21.38 -16.58
CA SER A 398 1.70 -20.68 -15.32
C SER A 398 2.43 -19.33 -15.19
N GLU A 399 3.70 -19.25 -15.60
CA GLU A 399 4.50 -18.00 -15.57
C GLU A 399 4.07 -16.99 -16.66
N ASP A 400 3.75 -17.46 -17.88
CA ASP A 400 3.22 -16.57 -18.93
C ASP A 400 1.87 -15.99 -18.56
N TYR A 401 1.01 -16.82 -17.95
CA TYR A 401 -0.26 -16.39 -17.39
C TYR A 401 -0.04 -15.37 -16.27
N LEU A 402 0.76 -15.66 -15.25
CA LEU A 402 0.92 -14.76 -14.10
C LEU A 402 1.50 -13.40 -14.51
N ARG A 403 2.39 -13.38 -15.50
CA ARG A 403 2.92 -12.13 -16.08
C ARG A 403 1.84 -11.29 -16.77
N ASN A 404 0.79 -11.91 -17.32
CA ASN A 404 -0.39 -11.20 -17.86
C ASN A 404 -1.37 -10.82 -16.74
N GLY A 405 -1.72 -11.76 -15.85
CA GLY A 405 -2.59 -11.57 -14.69
C GLY A 405 -2.18 -10.41 -13.76
N VAL A 406 -0.87 -10.17 -13.61
CA VAL A 406 -0.35 -8.99 -12.90
C VAL A 406 -0.75 -7.67 -13.57
N VAL A 407 -0.85 -7.63 -14.90
CA VAL A 407 -1.33 -6.47 -15.67
C VAL A 407 -2.85 -6.39 -15.62
N THR A 408 -3.55 -7.50 -15.88
CA THR A 408 -5.02 -7.55 -16.03
C THR A 408 -5.78 -7.40 -14.72
N SER A 409 -5.13 -7.67 -13.57
CA SER A 409 -5.60 -7.23 -12.25
C SER A 409 -5.89 -5.72 -12.11
N GLY A 410 -5.44 -4.89 -13.07
CA GLY A 410 -5.63 -3.45 -13.08
C GLY A 410 -4.83 -2.69 -12.02
N ALA A 411 -4.23 -3.36 -11.04
CA ALA A 411 -3.43 -2.74 -9.99
C ALA A 411 -2.30 -1.84 -10.53
N PRO A 412 -1.52 -2.22 -11.58
CA PRO A 412 -0.50 -1.33 -12.14
C PRO A 412 -1.08 -0.04 -12.74
N LEU A 413 -2.28 -0.10 -13.34
CA LEU A 413 -2.98 1.06 -13.89
C LEU A 413 -3.42 2.02 -12.77
N VAL A 414 -3.96 1.47 -11.67
CA VAL A 414 -4.37 2.23 -10.48
C VAL A 414 -3.15 2.91 -9.83
N PHE A 415 -2.04 2.18 -9.69
CA PHE A 415 -0.79 2.74 -9.18
C PHE A 415 -0.22 3.83 -10.08
N MET A 416 -0.26 3.68 -11.41
CA MET A 416 0.21 4.72 -12.32
C MET A 416 -0.62 6.01 -12.23
N HIS A 417 -1.95 5.91 -12.07
CA HIS A 417 -2.77 7.10 -11.79
C HIS A 417 -2.37 7.74 -10.46
N LEU A 418 -2.22 6.95 -9.40
CA LEU A 418 -1.88 7.45 -8.08
C LEU A 418 -0.48 8.09 -8.02
N PHE A 419 0.50 7.52 -8.71
CA PHE A 419 1.87 8.02 -8.81
C PHE A 419 1.89 9.48 -9.29
N PHE A 420 1.23 9.77 -10.41
CA PHE A 420 1.11 11.13 -10.94
C PHE A 420 0.23 12.04 -10.07
N MET A 421 -0.84 11.51 -9.45
CA MET A 421 -1.67 12.27 -8.51
C MET A 421 -0.90 12.71 -7.26
N LEU A 422 0.09 11.94 -6.81
CA LEU A 422 1.01 12.32 -5.73
C LEU A 422 2.17 13.22 -6.19
N GLY A 423 2.13 13.72 -7.43
CA GLY A 423 3.08 14.71 -7.96
C GLY A 423 4.40 14.15 -8.47
N HIS A 424 4.51 12.83 -8.67
CA HIS A 424 5.73 12.22 -9.20
C HIS A 424 5.84 12.35 -10.72
N GLU A 425 7.07 12.54 -11.20
CA GLU A 425 7.45 12.34 -12.60
C GLU A 425 8.16 10.99 -12.75
N LEU A 426 8.02 10.34 -13.92
CA LEU A 426 8.79 9.13 -14.22
C LEU A 426 10.23 9.52 -14.60
N PRO A 427 11.27 9.05 -13.88
CA PRO A 427 12.66 9.38 -14.20
C PRO A 427 13.11 8.87 -15.58
N GLU A 428 13.94 9.66 -16.26
CA GLU A 428 14.78 9.19 -17.37
C GLU A 428 15.93 8.34 -16.81
N GLY A 429 15.71 7.03 -16.65
CA GLY A 429 16.73 6.14 -16.10
C GLY A 429 16.22 4.74 -15.79
N ASN A 430 16.89 4.08 -14.84
CA ASN A 430 16.39 2.84 -14.27
C ASN A 430 15.27 3.15 -13.26
N ASN A 431 14.13 2.46 -13.42
CA ASN A 431 12.93 2.62 -12.60
C ASN A 431 12.56 1.31 -11.87
N ASP A 432 13.50 0.37 -11.71
CA ASP A 432 13.31 -0.94 -11.03
C ASP A 432 12.58 -0.81 -9.68
N ASP A 433 13.02 0.10 -8.80
CA ASP A 433 12.40 0.37 -7.49
C ASP A 433 10.91 0.73 -7.62
N ILE A 434 10.58 1.61 -8.58
CA ILE A 434 9.21 2.05 -8.87
C ILE A 434 8.40 0.87 -9.43
N HIS A 435 8.98 0.12 -10.37
CA HIS A 435 8.37 -1.07 -10.93
C HIS A 435 8.06 -2.12 -9.86
N ARG A 436 8.95 -2.33 -8.88
CA ARG A 436 8.78 -3.29 -7.79
C ARG A 436 7.76 -2.86 -6.74
N VAL A 437 7.76 -1.58 -6.35
CA VAL A 437 6.73 -1.00 -5.47
C VAL A 437 5.32 -1.06 -6.11
N ILE A 438 5.22 -1.23 -7.43
CA ILE A 438 3.96 -1.47 -8.15
C ILE A 438 3.70 -2.98 -8.42
N SER A 439 4.72 -3.76 -8.79
CA SER A 439 4.54 -5.15 -9.22
C SER A 439 4.35 -6.12 -8.07
N CYS A 440 5.04 -5.93 -6.94
CA CYS A 440 4.87 -6.79 -5.76
C CYS A 440 3.43 -6.74 -5.22
N PRO A 441 2.80 -5.58 -4.94
CA PRO A 441 1.39 -5.55 -4.52
C PRO A 441 0.42 -6.07 -5.60
N ALA A 442 0.68 -5.84 -6.90
CA ALA A 442 -0.14 -6.37 -7.99
C ALA A 442 -0.05 -7.90 -8.12
N LYS A 443 1.14 -8.49 -7.90
CA LYS A 443 1.34 -9.94 -7.92
C LYS A 443 0.84 -10.61 -6.65
N ILE A 444 0.94 -9.95 -5.49
CA ILE A 444 0.22 -10.35 -4.26
C ILE A 444 -1.29 -10.36 -4.52
N MET A 445 -1.84 -9.35 -5.20
CA MET A 445 -3.26 -9.32 -5.58
C MET A 445 -3.66 -10.52 -6.42
N ARG A 446 -3.06 -10.71 -7.60
CA ARG A 446 -3.48 -11.80 -8.50
C ARG A 446 -3.26 -13.19 -7.88
N LEU A 447 -2.21 -13.41 -7.09
CA LEU A 447 -2.00 -14.71 -6.40
C LEU A 447 -3.02 -14.97 -5.26
N TRP A 448 -3.64 -13.95 -4.67
CA TRP A 448 -4.75 -14.14 -3.72
C TRP A 448 -6.10 -14.32 -4.40
N ASP A 449 -6.28 -13.67 -5.54
CA ASP A 449 -7.42 -13.79 -6.45
C ASP A 449 -7.52 -15.23 -7.00
N ASP A 450 -6.44 -15.70 -7.64
CA ASP A 450 -6.24 -17.07 -8.13
C ASP A 450 -6.36 -18.17 -7.05
N MET A 451 -6.35 -17.81 -5.76
CA MET A 451 -6.50 -18.79 -4.69
C MET A 451 -7.90 -19.43 -4.69
N GLY A 452 -8.90 -18.78 -5.28
CA GLY A 452 -10.24 -19.34 -5.55
C GLY A 452 -11.24 -19.25 -4.40
N SER A 453 -11.06 -18.31 -3.46
CA SER A 453 -11.99 -18.06 -2.35
C SER A 453 -13.15 -17.13 -2.72
N ALA A 454 -13.00 -16.29 -3.74
CA ALA A 454 -14.01 -15.37 -4.25
C ALA A 454 -14.98 -16.04 -5.24
N LYS A 455 -16.24 -15.59 -5.27
CA LYS A 455 -17.31 -16.03 -6.19
C LYS A 455 -18.24 -14.89 -6.60
N ASP A 456 -17.72 -13.66 -6.59
CA ASP A 456 -18.44 -12.47 -7.07
C ASP A 456 -18.39 -12.30 -8.60
N GLU A 457 -17.66 -13.17 -9.29
CA GLU A 457 -17.57 -13.28 -10.75
C GLU A 457 -18.39 -14.47 -11.26
N SER A 458 -19.14 -14.24 -12.35
CA SER A 458 -20.05 -15.22 -12.94
C SER A 458 -19.51 -15.85 -14.23
N GLN A 459 -18.18 -15.91 -14.41
CA GLN A 459 -17.54 -16.47 -15.62
C GLN A 459 -17.74 -17.99 -15.81
N ASN A 460 -18.35 -18.71 -14.86
CA ASN A 460 -18.60 -20.16 -14.93
C ASN A 460 -17.34 -21.05 -15.14
N GLY A 461 -16.15 -20.58 -14.76
CA GLY A 461 -14.89 -21.29 -15.02
C GLY A 461 -14.35 -21.10 -16.45
N LEU A 462 -14.63 -19.93 -17.06
CA LEU A 462 -13.98 -19.47 -18.29
C LEU A 462 -12.78 -18.55 -18.02
N ASP A 463 -12.65 -18.01 -16.79
CA ASP A 463 -11.35 -17.57 -16.24
C ASP A 463 -10.35 -18.72 -16.31
N GLY A 464 -9.07 -18.38 -16.52
CA GLY A 464 -7.98 -19.31 -16.30
C GLY A 464 -7.28 -18.92 -15.00
N SER A 465 -7.12 -19.86 -14.06
CA SER A 465 -6.49 -19.58 -12.77
C SER A 465 -5.02 -20.05 -12.71
N TYR A 466 -4.12 -19.22 -12.16
CA TYR A 466 -2.71 -19.60 -11.90
C TYR A 466 -2.61 -20.91 -11.11
N LYS A 467 -3.50 -21.10 -10.13
CA LYS A 467 -3.56 -22.28 -9.27
C LYS A 467 -3.75 -23.56 -10.09
N GLU A 468 -4.67 -23.55 -11.05
CA GLU A 468 -4.93 -24.69 -11.93
C GLU A 468 -3.81 -24.92 -12.95
N LEU A 469 -3.29 -23.84 -13.54
CA LEU A 469 -2.17 -23.91 -14.49
C LEU A 469 -0.93 -24.52 -13.83
N TYR A 470 -0.56 -24.03 -12.64
CA TYR A 470 0.55 -24.54 -11.85
C TYR A 470 0.32 -25.98 -11.39
N GLN A 471 -0.89 -26.33 -10.93
CA GLN A 471 -1.21 -27.69 -10.47
C GLN A 471 -1.14 -28.72 -11.62
N ARG A 472 -1.51 -28.32 -12.84
CA ARG A 472 -1.40 -29.15 -14.05
C ARG A 472 0.06 -29.32 -14.51
N GLU A 473 0.88 -28.28 -14.37
CA GLU A 473 2.33 -28.35 -14.63
C GLU A 473 3.06 -29.16 -13.55
N ASN A 474 2.55 -29.17 -12.32
CA ASN A 474 3.14 -29.84 -11.16
C ASN A 474 2.13 -30.79 -10.48
N PRO A 475 1.75 -31.95 -11.09
CA PRO A 475 0.70 -32.84 -10.57
C PRO A 475 0.96 -33.52 -9.21
N HIS A 476 2.14 -33.28 -8.62
CA HIS A 476 2.54 -33.75 -7.29
C HIS A 476 2.96 -32.59 -6.36
N GLY A 477 2.83 -31.34 -6.81
CA GLY A 477 3.05 -30.15 -6.02
C GLY A 477 1.77 -29.73 -5.28
N ASP A 478 1.96 -28.94 -4.23
CA ASP A 478 0.92 -28.26 -3.46
C ASP A 478 0.82 -26.82 -3.97
N ALA A 479 -0.20 -26.53 -4.78
CA ALA A 479 -0.37 -25.25 -5.44
C ALA A 479 -0.62 -24.10 -4.44
N GLU A 480 -1.44 -24.32 -3.42
CA GLU A 480 -1.77 -23.31 -2.40
C GLU A 480 -0.53 -22.94 -1.59
N LYS A 481 0.23 -23.95 -1.15
CA LYS A 481 1.50 -23.73 -0.44
C LYS A 481 2.52 -23.00 -1.31
N HIS A 482 2.64 -23.34 -2.59
CA HIS A 482 3.54 -22.65 -3.50
C HIS A 482 3.15 -21.17 -3.69
N MET A 483 1.87 -20.90 -3.93
CA MET A 483 1.35 -19.53 -4.06
C MET A 483 1.55 -18.71 -2.79
N LEU A 484 1.40 -19.32 -1.61
CA LEU A 484 1.70 -18.67 -0.32
C LEU A 484 3.21 -18.38 -0.14
N GLU A 485 4.10 -19.25 -0.62
CA GLU A 485 5.55 -19.02 -0.65
C GLU A 485 5.92 -17.88 -1.61
N MET A 486 5.25 -17.80 -2.77
CA MET A 486 5.38 -16.67 -3.70
C MET A 486 4.88 -15.36 -3.09
N ILE A 487 3.70 -15.34 -2.47
CA ILE A 487 3.14 -14.18 -1.77
C ILE A 487 4.10 -13.70 -0.67
N GLY A 488 4.72 -14.62 0.10
CA GLY A 488 5.75 -14.29 1.08
C GLY A 488 6.99 -13.65 0.43
N SER A 489 7.42 -14.18 -0.72
CA SER A 489 8.58 -13.65 -1.47
C SER A 489 8.32 -12.24 -2.02
N GLU A 490 7.11 -11.97 -2.53
CA GLU A 490 6.72 -10.62 -2.98
C GLU A 490 6.57 -9.64 -1.82
N TRP A 491 6.13 -10.08 -0.64
CA TRP A 491 6.16 -9.27 0.58
C TRP A 491 7.58 -8.87 1.00
N GLU A 492 8.54 -9.80 0.91
CA GLU A 492 9.96 -9.52 1.19
C GLU A 492 10.62 -8.65 0.13
N GLY A 493 10.17 -8.76 -1.13
CA GLY A 493 10.50 -7.82 -2.20
C GLY A 493 10.02 -6.41 -1.85
N LEU A 494 8.73 -6.24 -1.62
CA LEU A 494 8.13 -4.96 -1.26
C LEU A 494 8.78 -4.34 0.00
N ASN A 495 9.00 -5.14 1.05
CA ASN A 495 9.69 -4.69 2.26
C ASN A 495 11.10 -4.15 1.98
N ARG A 496 11.84 -4.76 1.05
CA ARG A 496 13.17 -4.30 0.64
C ARG A 496 13.10 -2.92 0.00
N GLU A 497 12.18 -2.72 -0.94
CA GLU A 497 12.05 -1.42 -1.61
C GLU A 497 11.54 -0.32 -0.66
N CYS A 498 10.72 -0.67 0.34
CA CYS A 498 10.19 0.27 1.33
C CYS A 498 11.15 0.60 2.49
N PHE A 499 12.01 -0.33 2.92
CA PHE A 499 12.74 -0.22 4.20
C PHE A 499 14.26 -0.48 4.14
N SER A 500 14.85 -0.75 2.97
CA SER A 500 16.29 -1.02 2.86
C SER A 500 17.21 0.20 3.04
N GLY A 501 16.66 1.39 3.30
CA GLY A 501 17.41 2.64 3.48
C GLY A 501 17.97 3.22 2.17
N THR A 502 17.46 2.77 1.02
CA THR A 502 17.71 3.40 -0.28
C THR A 502 17.21 4.84 -0.29
N THR A 503 17.88 5.72 -1.04
CA THR A 503 17.40 7.09 -1.31
C THR A 503 16.33 7.05 -2.41
N SER A 504 15.23 6.32 -2.15
CA SER A 504 14.11 6.22 -3.10
C SER A 504 13.57 7.62 -3.40
N THR A 505 13.30 7.89 -4.68
CA THR A 505 12.64 9.14 -5.11
C THR A 505 11.14 9.14 -4.82
N LEU A 506 10.58 8.00 -4.40
CA LEU A 506 9.18 7.83 -4.07
C LEU A 506 8.82 8.55 -2.76
N SER A 507 7.64 9.16 -2.72
CA SER A 507 7.14 9.81 -1.52
C SER A 507 6.65 8.77 -0.51
N HIS A 508 6.77 9.09 0.79
CA HIS A 508 6.24 8.27 1.88
C HIS A 508 4.76 7.90 1.67
N SER A 509 3.95 8.80 1.11
CA SER A 509 2.55 8.54 0.76
C SER A 509 2.37 7.47 -0.33
N PHE A 510 3.25 7.40 -1.34
CA PHE A 510 3.17 6.35 -2.38
C PHE A 510 3.66 5.00 -1.85
N ILE A 511 4.73 5.00 -1.05
CA ILE A 511 5.23 3.81 -0.33
C ILE A 511 4.15 3.26 0.62
N THR A 512 3.51 4.13 1.40
CA THR A 512 2.39 3.76 2.30
C THR A 512 1.21 3.22 1.51
N ALA A 513 0.86 3.83 0.37
CA ALA A 513 -0.22 3.37 -0.49
C ALA A 513 0.04 1.96 -1.06
N SER A 514 1.26 1.69 -1.52
CA SER A 514 1.67 0.35 -1.99
C SER A 514 1.56 -0.71 -0.89
N LEU A 515 2.11 -0.43 0.30
CA LEU A 515 1.98 -1.32 1.47
C LEU A 515 0.52 -1.53 1.86
N ASN A 516 -0.31 -0.48 1.90
CA ASN A 516 -1.72 -0.58 2.26
C ASN A 516 -2.56 -1.32 1.19
N PHE A 517 -2.20 -1.22 -0.09
CA PHE A 517 -2.81 -2.03 -1.15
C PHE A 517 -2.56 -3.52 -0.89
N ALA A 518 -1.30 -3.94 -0.69
CA ALA A 518 -0.96 -5.32 -0.37
C ALA A 518 -1.62 -5.80 0.95
N ARG A 519 -1.77 -4.93 1.96
CA ARG A 519 -2.53 -5.21 3.19
C ARG A 519 -4.03 -5.39 2.95
N MET A 520 -4.60 -4.73 1.93
CA MET A 520 -6.03 -4.78 1.59
C MET A 520 -6.40 -6.04 0.79
N VAL A 521 -5.49 -6.57 -0.04
CA VAL A 521 -5.71 -7.79 -0.86
C VAL A 521 -6.33 -8.92 -0.05
N ARG A 522 -5.74 -9.31 1.09
CA ARG A 522 -6.26 -10.43 1.91
C ARG A 522 -7.62 -10.13 2.56
N VAL A 523 -8.03 -8.87 2.67
CA VAL A 523 -9.38 -8.47 3.11
C VAL A 523 -10.38 -8.50 1.95
N MET A 524 -9.94 -8.22 0.73
CA MET A 524 -10.78 -8.20 -0.46
C MET A 524 -11.07 -9.58 -1.06
N TYR A 525 -10.11 -10.51 -0.96
CA TYR A 525 -10.21 -11.86 -1.54
C TYR A 525 -10.33 -12.97 -0.49
N GLY A 526 -10.09 -12.67 0.79
CA GLY A 526 -10.20 -13.62 1.91
C GLY A 526 -11.63 -13.88 2.38
N TYR A 527 -12.52 -14.21 1.45
CA TYR A 527 -13.92 -14.56 1.71
C TYR A 527 -14.07 -15.79 2.63
N ASP A 528 -15.19 -15.84 3.38
CA ASP A 528 -15.59 -17.03 4.13
C ASP A 528 -16.52 -17.98 3.34
N ASP A 529 -16.89 -19.11 3.94
CA ASP A 529 -17.80 -20.12 3.35
C ASP A 529 -19.21 -19.54 3.05
N GLU A 530 -19.61 -18.45 3.72
CA GLU A 530 -20.86 -17.74 3.48
C GLU A 530 -20.70 -16.58 2.47
N GLN A 531 -19.52 -16.45 1.83
CA GLN A 531 -19.14 -15.41 0.88
C GLN A 531 -19.27 -13.99 1.43
N LYS A 532 -18.97 -13.84 2.72
CA LYS A 532 -18.76 -12.54 3.38
C LYS A 532 -17.26 -12.28 3.48
N LEU A 533 -16.91 -11.02 3.76
CA LEU A 533 -15.55 -10.61 4.07
C LEU A 533 -15.41 -10.55 5.59
N PRO A 534 -14.83 -11.58 6.27
CA PRO A 534 -14.96 -11.80 7.72
C PRO A 534 -14.18 -10.80 8.60
N VAL A 535 -13.56 -9.78 7.99
CA VAL A 535 -12.79 -8.71 8.65
C VAL A 535 -13.60 -7.39 8.72
N LEU A 536 -14.78 -7.32 8.09
CA LEU A 536 -15.58 -6.11 7.86
C LEU A 536 -16.92 -6.12 8.60
#